data_AF-A0A1G9RJC0-F1
#
_entry.id   AF-A0A1G9RJC0-F1
#
_cell.length_a   1.000
_cell.length_b   1.000
_cell.length_c   1.000
_cell.angle_alpha   90.00
_cell.angle_beta   90.00
_cell.angle_gamma   90.00
#
_symmetry.space_group_name_H-M   'P 1'
#
loop_
_entity.id
_entity.type
_entity.pdbx_description
1 polymer ?
#
loop_
_entity_poly.entity_id
_entity_poly.type
_entity_poly.pdbx_seq_one_letter_code
_entity_poly.pdbx_strand_id
1 'polypeptide(L)'
;MPFKNIWTEEDFNQMGWHDSRIYKLRVGKSVEMDIDYILEWNEPEIVGMAFTFWIVPATLVFDQITDFSCESVFYMGDIEIENIEKQVREEDVQWIIKCHSGEFSFIAPGYSMFIRQKPFFSFEQTISLCARGGCSLERTTNQDNPYRLGEEYTTLQKKEWEHYSEAKRRHFNLSEIENLERLHENKAIDLKKYLIRKRALNKEIAFSDSFLKGSIWDRTSYL
;
A
#
# COMPACT_ATOMS: atom_id res chain seq x y z
N MET A 1 -3.97 15.17 0.65
CA MET A 1 -3.15 16.29 1.20
C MET A 1 -2.17 16.77 0.16
N PRO A 2 -1.70 18.04 0.19
CA PRO A 2 -0.66 18.48 -0.73
C PRO A 2 0.63 17.71 -0.47
N PHE A 3 1.24 17.18 -1.54
CA PHE A 3 2.49 16.45 -1.47
C PHE A 3 3.63 17.36 -0.98
N LYS A 4 4.37 16.90 0.05
CA LYS A 4 5.58 17.55 0.56
C LYS A 4 6.76 16.58 0.48
N ASN A 5 7.94 17.13 0.25
CA ASN A 5 9.20 16.36 0.25
C ASN A 5 9.72 16.09 1.67
N ILE A 6 9.38 16.94 2.64
CA ILE A 6 9.76 16.79 4.04
C ILE A 6 8.50 16.98 4.89
N TRP A 7 8.26 16.04 5.79
CA TRP A 7 7.16 16.05 6.75
C TRP A 7 7.74 16.08 8.16
N THR A 8 7.08 16.78 9.07
CA THR A 8 7.51 16.93 10.47
C THR A 8 6.37 16.61 11.43
N GLU A 9 6.62 16.67 12.73
CA GLU A 9 5.62 16.46 13.77
C GLU A 9 4.42 17.42 13.69
N GLU A 10 4.58 18.56 13.02
CA GLU A 10 3.48 19.50 12.75
C GLU A 10 2.43 18.87 11.82
N ASP A 11 2.85 17.93 10.97
CA ASP A 11 1.99 17.20 10.04
C ASP A 11 1.41 15.91 10.67
N PHE A 12 1.76 15.56 11.91
CA PHE A 12 1.46 14.24 12.48
C PHE A 12 -0.03 13.87 12.46
N ASN A 13 -0.91 14.80 12.84
CA ASN A 13 -2.35 14.55 12.95
C ASN A 13 -3.06 14.33 11.60
N GLN A 14 -2.39 14.70 10.50
CA GLN A 14 -2.93 14.57 9.15
C GLN A 14 -2.30 13.35 8.43
N MET A 15 -1.29 12.71 9.00
CA MET A 15 -0.62 11.56 8.41
C MET A 15 -1.31 10.25 8.80
N GLY A 16 -1.43 9.33 7.84
CA GLY A 16 -1.75 7.92 8.12
C GLY A 16 -0.45 7.12 8.26
N TRP A 17 -0.31 6.31 9.31
CA TRP A 17 0.92 5.57 9.61
C TRP A 17 0.83 4.07 9.38
N HIS A 18 -0.40 3.56 9.24
CA HIS A 18 -0.71 2.15 9.06
C HIS A 18 -0.07 1.58 7.78
N ASP A 19 0.23 0.29 7.83
CA ASP A 19 0.67 -0.58 6.72
C ASP A 19 1.98 -0.12 6.05
N SER A 20 2.77 0.71 6.74
CA SER A 20 4.07 1.19 6.24
C SER A 20 5.17 0.17 6.55
N ARG A 21 5.67 -0.52 5.52
CA ARG A 21 6.75 -1.50 5.66
C ARG A 21 8.08 -0.83 6.01
N ILE A 22 8.79 -1.34 7.01
CA ILE A 22 10.14 -0.93 7.41
C ILE A 22 11.16 -1.89 6.79
N TYR A 23 12.04 -1.37 5.94
CA TYR A 23 13.09 -2.12 5.25
C TYR A 23 14.44 -2.09 5.97
N LYS A 24 14.66 -1.06 6.78
CA LYS A 24 15.90 -0.87 7.52
C LYS A 24 15.63 -0.01 8.74
N LEU A 25 16.16 -0.44 9.88
CA LEU A 25 16.09 0.26 11.16
C LEU A 25 17.51 0.47 11.69
N ARG A 26 17.80 1.69 12.13
CA ARG A 26 19.04 2.02 12.86
C ARG A 26 18.65 2.74 14.15
N VAL A 27 19.20 2.27 15.26
CA VAL A 27 19.04 2.86 16.58
C VAL A 27 20.40 3.32 17.09
N GLY A 28 20.48 4.57 17.53
CA GLY A 28 21.69 5.21 18.07
C GLY A 28 21.32 6.49 18.81
N LYS A 29 21.96 7.61 18.47
CA LYS A 29 21.49 8.94 18.93
C LYS A 29 20.17 9.37 18.25
N SER A 30 19.79 8.66 17.21
CA SER A 30 18.55 8.79 16.45
C SER A 30 17.92 7.41 16.28
N VAL A 31 16.60 7.37 16.09
CA VAL A 31 15.94 6.24 15.42
C VAL A 31 15.71 6.62 13.97
N GLU A 32 16.26 5.84 13.05
CA GLU A 32 16.13 6.03 11.60
C GLU A 32 15.49 4.80 10.97
N MET A 33 14.43 5.01 10.20
CA MET A 33 13.67 3.97 9.51
C MET A 33 13.61 4.27 8.02
N ASP A 34 13.91 3.25 7.21
CA ASP A 34 13.60 3.26 5.78
C ASP A 34 12.24 2.62 5.56
N ILE A 35 11.27 3.40 5.12
CA ILE A 35 9.88 2.96 5.01
C ILE A 35 9.32 3.13 3.60
N ASP A 36 8.31 2.33 3.28
CA ASP A 36 7.38 2.63 2.20
C ASP A 36 6.14 3.30 2.80
N TYR A 37 6.15 4.63 2.80
CA TYR A 37 5.06 5.43 3.35
C TYR A 37 3.90 5.49 2.35
N ILE A 38 2.70 5.09 2.80
CA ILE A 38 1.49 5.16 1.98
C ILE A 38 0.88 6.56 2.10
N LEU A 39 0.95 7.35 1.03
CA LEU A 39 0.37 8.69 0.96
C LEU A 39 -1.15 8.66 0.85
N GLU A 40 -1.68 7.69 0.09
CA GLU A 40 -3.10 7.63 -0.22
C GLU A 40 -3.53 6.21 -0.59
N TRP A 41 -4.71 5.84 -0.07
CA TRP A 41 -5.45 4.65 -0.43
C TRP A 41 -6.54 5.07 -1.42
N ASN A 42 -6.40 4.64 -2.66
CA ASN A 42 -7.40 4.90 -3.69
C ASN A 42 -8.49 3.82 -3.59
N GLU A 43 -9.69 4.24 -3.18
CA GLU A 43 -10.86 3.37 -3.15
C GLU A 43 -11.19 2.90 -4.57
N PRO A 44 -11.48 1.60 -4.78
CA PRO A 44 -11.85 1.10 -6.09
C PRO A 44 -13.21 1.66 -6.52
N GLU A 45 -13.37 1.93 -7.82
CA GLU A 45 -14.65 2.35 -8.40
C GLU A 45 -15.75 1.28 -8.31
N ILE A 46 -15.37 0.00 -8.13
CA ILE A 46 -16.29 -1.13 -8.02
C ILE A 46 -16.15 -1.73 -6.63
N VAL A 47 -17.25 -1.76 -5.88
CA VAL A 47 -17.32 -2.35 -4.53
C VAL A 47 -16.84 -3.80 -4.56
N GLY A 48 -15.96 -4.15 -3.63
CA GLY A 48 -15.41 -5.51 -3.49
C GLY A 48 -14.10 -5.74 -4.27
N MET A 49 -13.67 -4.79 -5.09
CA MET A 49 -12.33 -4.82 -5.68
C MET A 49 -11.27 -4.39 -4.65
N ALA A 50 -9.99 -4.68 -4.90
CA ALA A 50 -8.91 -4.25 -3.99
C ALA A 50 -8.59 -2.75 -4.16
N PHE A 51 -8.10 -2.14 -3.08
CA PHE A 51 -7.54 -0.79 -3.10
C PHE A 51 -6.27 -0.73 -3.96
N THR A 52 -5.96 0.48 -4.42
CA THR A 52 -4.64 0.80 -5.02
C THR A 52 -4.01 1.94 -4.25
N PHE A 53 -2.70 2.15 -4.36
CA PHE A 53 -1.98 2.98 -3.40
C PHE A 53 -1.06 3.98 -4.10
N TRP A 54 -0.94 5.16 -3.52
CA TRP A 54 0.19 6.05 -3.78
C TRP A 54 1.22 5.88 -2.66
N ILE A 55 2.39 5.36 -3.00
CA ILE A 55 3.44 5.01 -2.03
C ILE A 55 4.71 5.78 -2.34
N VAL A 56 5.45 6.16 -1.31
CA VAL A 56 6.77 6.79 -1.45
C VAL A 56 7.81 6.09 -0.59
N PRO A 57 9.02 5.82 -1.13
CA PRO A 57 10.13 5.44 -0.29
C PRO A 57 10.59 6.65 0.51
N ALA A 58 10.64 6.50 1.83
CA ALA A 58 10.93 7.59 2.74
C ALA A 58 11.93 7.18 3.83
N THR A 59 12.66 8.14 4.36
CA THR A 59 13.47 7.97 5.56
C THR A 59 12.81 8.74 6.69
N LEU A 60 12.29 8.03 7.69
CA LEU A 60 11.70 8.59 8.90
C LEU A 60 12.75 8.65 10.01
N VAL A 61 12.93 9.81 10.61
CA VAL A 61 14.00 10.08 11.58
C VAL A 61 13.44 10.74 12.83
N PHE A 62 13.76 10.17 13.98
CA PHE A 62 13.63 10.80 15.28
C PHE A 62 15.03 11.08 15.81
N ASP A 63 15.41 12.35 15.93
CA ASP A 63 16.73 12.75 16.43
C ASP A 63 16.71 12.95 17.95
N GLN A 64 17.90 12.87 18.56
CA GLN A 64 18.11 13.12 20.00
C GLN A 64 17.27 12.22 20.89
N ILE A 65 17.20 10.93 20.54
CA ILE A 65 16.38 9.99 21.30
C ILE A 65 16.97 9.75 22.69
N THR A 66 16.08 9.57 23.66
CA THR A 66 16.41 9.03 24.98
C THR A 66 15.41 7.96 25.37
N ASP A 67 15.70 7.20 26.43
CA ASP A 67 14.81 6.17 26.98
C ASP A 67 14.28 5.17 25.95
N PHE A 68 15.18 4.65 25.10
CA PHE A 68 14.81 3.66 24.08
C PHE A 68 14.47 2.31 24.73
N SER A 69 13.29 1.81 24.42
CA SER A 69 12.80 0.48 24.81
C SER A 69 12.27 -0.25 23.59
N CYS A 70 12.43 -1.57 23.55
CA CYS A 70 11.90 -2.41 22.48
C CYS A 70 11.42 -3.74 23.02
N GLU A 71 10.23 -4.14 22.58
CA GLU A 71 9.64 -5.44 22.84
C GLU A 71 9.40 -6.18 21.52
N SER A 72 10.07 -7.33 21.36
CA SER A 72 9.84 -8.32 20.29
C SER A 72 10.10 -7.95 18.81
N VAL A 73 10.39 -6.69 18.45
CA VAL A 73 10.47 -6.27 17.03
C VAL A 73 11.67 -6.84 16.24
N PHE A 74 12.76 -7.21 16.91
CA PHE A 74 14.03 -7.55 16.23
C PHE A 74 14.17 -9.01 15.76
N TYR A 75 13.17 -9.87 15.97
CA TYR A 75 13.29 -11.30 15.71
C TYR A 75 12.80 -11.76 14.34
N MET A 76 12.17 -10.90 13.53
CA MET A 76 11.53 -11.32 12.27
C MET A 76 11.78 -10.30 11.15
N GLY A 77 12.15 -10.79 9.97
CA GLY A 77 12.63 -9.99 8.83
C GLY A 77 11.60 -9.08 8.15
N ASP A 78 10.34 -9.13 8.60
CA ASP A 78 9.24 -8.31 8.11
C ASP A 78 8.72 -7.46 9.27
N ILE A 79 9.03 -6.16 9.21
CA ILE A 79 8.55 -5.17 10.17
C ILE A 79 7.61 -4.25 9.40
N GLU A 80 6.38 -4.14 9.87
CA GLU A 80 5.34 -3.29 9.29
C GLU A 80 4.72 -2.46 10.40
N ILE A 81 4.60 -1.17 10.18
CA ILE A 81 4.02 -0.23 11.13
C ILE A 81 2.51 -0.44 11.15
N GLU A 82 2.01 -0.86 12.30
CA GLU A 82 0.59 -0.83 12.58
C GLU A 82 0.18 0.60 12.92
N ASN A 83 0.89 1.29 13.82
CA ASN A 83 0.56 2.67 14.17
C ASN A 83 1.77 3.40 14.77
N ILE A 84 1.74 4.72 14.74
CA ILE A 84 2.65 5.57 15.52
C ILE A 84 1.82 6.37 16.51
N GLU A 85 2.17 6.28 17.79
CA GLU A 85 1.53 7.04 18.86
C GLU A 85 2.46 8.09 19.43
N LYS A 86 1.90 9.26 19.74
CA LYS A 86 2.56 10.37 20.41
C LYS A 86 1.91 10.58 21.77
N GLN A 87 2.68 10.45 22.84
CA GLN A 87 2.26 10.74 24.22
C GLN A 87 3.10 11.87 24.79
N VAL A 88 2.47 12.97 25.20
CA VAL A 88 3.15 14.09 25.86
C VAL A 88 3.11 13.89 27.37
N ARG A 89 4.28 13.86 28.01
CA ARG A 89 4.45 13.68 29.46
C ARG A 89 5.30 14.80 30.02
N GLU A 90 4.68 15.75 30.72
CA GLU A 90 5.35 16.96 31.23
C GLU A 90 6.09 17.72 30.12
N GLU A 91 7.43 17.63 30.10
CA GLU A 91 8.30 18.26 29.09
C GLU A 91 8.78 17.28 28.00
N ASP A 92 8.52 15.99 28.16
CA ASP A 92 8.97 14.93 27.24
C ASP A 92 7.86 14.49 26.28
N VAL A 93 8.26 14.16 25.06
CA VAL A 93 7.38 13.55 24.05
C VAL A 93 7.82 12.12 23.81
N GLN A 94 7.03 11.18 24.31
CA GLN A 94 7.22 9.76 24.08
C GLN A 94 6.57 9.37 22.75
N TRP A 95 7.33 8.68 21.92
CA TRP A 95 6.89 8.08 20.68
C TRP A 95 6.84 6.57 20.84
N ILE A 96 5.77 5.95 20.35
CA ILE A 96 5.59 4.49 20.35
C ILE A 96 5.34 4.08 18.91
N ILE A 97 6.24 3.27 18.36
CA ILE A 97 6.11 2.69 17.03
C ILE A 97 5.57 1.27 17.20
N LYS A 98 4.28 1.11 16.96
CA LYS A 98 3.60 -0.19 17.00
C LYS A 98 3.76 -0.87 15.66
N CYS A 99 4.22 -2.10 15.70
CA CYS A 99 4.41 -2.94 14.53
C CYS A 99 3.61 -4.24 14.69
N HIS A 100 3.29 -4.92 13.59
CA HIS A 100 2.63 -6.23 13.65
C HIS A 100 3.40 -7.28 14.47
N SER A 101 4.71 -7.12 14.59
CA SER A 101 5.62 -8.03 15.30
C SER A 101 6.15 -7.48 16.64
N GLY A 102 5.48 -6.50 17.25
CA GLY A 102 5.83 -5.93 18.55
C GLY A 102 5.87 -4.40 18.53
N GLU A 103 6.57 -3.78 19.48
CA GLU A 103 6.68 -2.32 19.50
C GLU A 103 8.03 -1.85 20.03
N PHE A 104 8.40 -0.63 19.66
CA PHE A 104 9.51 0.08 20.31
C PHE A 104 9.10 1.51 20.60
N SER A 105 9.65 2.05 21.69
CA SER A 105 9.35 3.39 22.17
C SER A 105 10.60 4.12 22.61
N PHE A 106 10.53 5.45 22.57
CA PHE A 106 11.62 6.34 22.95
C PHE A 106 11.08 7.76 23.14
N ILE A 107 11.84 8.61 23.80
CA ILE A 107 11.56 10.06 23.91
C ILE A 107 12.31 10.79 22.82
N ALA A 108 11.65 11.69 22.10
CA ALA A 108 12.26 12.56 21.09
C ALA A 108 11.44 13.85 20.91
N PRO A 109 12.04 15.01 20.62
CA PRO A 109 11.31 16.27 20.45
C PRO A 109 10.31 16.25 19.29
N GLY A 110 10.57 15.44 18.25
CA GLY A 110 9.79 15.39 17.03
C GLY A 110 10.38 14.38 16.03
N TYR A 111 9.92 14.47 14.78
CA TYR A 111 10.49 13.68 13.69
C TYR A 111 10.67 14.52 12.43
N SER A 112 11.48 14.00 11.52
CA SER A 112 11.53 14.44 10.14
C SER A 112 11.45 13.24 9.23
N MET A 113 10.54 13.28 8.26
CA MET A 113 10.42 12.27 7.22
C MET A 113 10.82 12.86 5.88
N PHE A 114 11.82 12.26 5.25
CA PHE A 114 12.37 12.68 3.96
C PHE A 114 11.82 11.78 2.87
N ILE A 115 10.97 12.32 1.98
CA ILE A 115 10.47 11.62 0.82
C ILE A 115 11.59 11.53 -0.21
N ARG A 116 12.11 10.32 -0.42
CA ARG A 116 13.29 10.11 -1.26
C ARG A 116 12.95 10.28 -2.74
N GLN A 117 11.80 9.81 -3.18
CA GLN A 117 11.43 9.79 -4.61
C GLN A 117 9.97 10.21 -4.82
N LYS A 118 9.62 10.56 -6.06
CA LYS A 118 8.23 10.85 -6.43
C LYS A 118 7.31 9.65 -6.13
N PRO A 119 6.01 9.87 -5.83
CA PRO A 119 5.06 8.79 -5.57
C PRO A 119 5.02 7.72 -6.65
N PHE A 120 4.86 6.47 -6.23
CA PHE A 120 4.58 5.29 -7.05
C PHE A 120 3.09 4.98 -6.95
N PHE A 121 2.45 4.82 -8.11
CA PHE A 121 1.16 4.15 -8.14
C PHE A 121 1.42 2.65 -8.03
N SER A 122 0.77 1.99 -7.08
CA SER A 122 0.98 0.58 -6.78
C SER A 122 -0.34 -0.15 -6.59
N PHE A 123 -0.35 -1.41 -7.00
CA PHE A 123 -1.45 -2.34 -6.76
C PHE A 123 -1.29 -3.14 -5.47
N GLU A 124 -0.14 -2.99 -4.80
CA GLU A 124 0.21 -3.59 -3.51
C GLU A 124 0.67 -2.47 -2.54
N GLN A 125 0.70 -2.77 -1.24
CA GLN A 125 1.10 -1.80 -0.19
C GLN A 125 2.62 -1.59 -0.06
N THR A 126 3.42 -2.15 -0.97
CA THR A 126 4.89 -2.03 -0.93
C THR A 126 5.46 -1.71 -2.29
N ILE A 127 6.70 -1.21 -2.31
CA ILE A 127 7.50 -1.01 -3.52
C ILE A 127 8.60 -2.07 -3.52
N SER A 128 8.82 -2.70 -4.68
CA SER A 128 9.90 -3.68 -4.81
C SER A 128 11.28 -3.04 -4.54
N LEU A 129 12.22 -3.82 -3.99
CA LEU A 129 13.56 -3.32 -3.67
C LEU A 129 14.27 -2.68 -4.87
N CYS A 130 14.12 -3.28 -6.06
CA CYS A 130 14.67 -2.70 -7.29
C CYS A 130 14.00 -1.36 -7.62
N ALA A 131 12.66 -1.31 -7.57
CA ALA A 131 11.91 -0.10 -7.92
C ALA A 131 12.18 1.07 -6.97
N ARG A 132 12.45 0.82 -5.68
CA ARG A 132 12.78 1.87 -4.71
C ARG A 132 14.27 2.22 -4.62
N GLY A 133 15.14 1.56 -5.41
CA GLY A 133 16.58 1.80 -5.39
C GLY A 133 17.30 1.23 -4.15
N GLY A 134 16.78 0.12 -3.61
CA GLY A 134 17.29 -0.55 -2.42
C GLY A 134 16.91 0.15 -1.11
N CYS A 135 17.53 -0.29 -0.02
CA CYS A 135 17.27 0.28 1.30
C CYS A 135 18.17 1.50 1.58
N SER A 136 17.62 2.59 2.11
CA SER A 136 18.38 3.81 2.42
C SER A 136 17.90 4.52 3.68
N LEU A 137 18.86 5.03 4.46
CA LEU A 137 18.63 5.92 5.61
C LEU A 137 19.14 7.34 5.32
N GLU A 138 19.37 7.67 4.05
CA GLU A 138 19.81 9.02 3.68
C GLU A 138 18.67 10.01 3.85
N ARG A 139 18.97 11.14 4.51
CA ARG A 139 18.05 12.26 4.71
C ARG A 139 17.99 13.14 3.46
N THR A 140 17.67 12.53 2.33
CA THR A 140 17.67 13.15 1.00
C THR A 140 16.26 13.20 0.42
N THR A 141 16.03 14.16 -0.47
CA THR A 141 14.79 14.29 -1.22
C THR A 141 15.10 14.40 -2.70
N ASN A 142 14.14 14.04 -3.55
CA ASN A 142 14.28 14.10 -5.01
C ASN A 142 15.45 13.26 -5.55
N GLN A 143 15.69 12.10 -4.93
CA GLN A 143 16.64 11.10 -5.42
C GLN A 143 16.25 10.68 -6.85
N ASP A 144 17.21 10.75 -7.78
CA ASP A 144 17.03 10.22 -9.12
C ASP A 144 16.87 8.70 -9.07
N ASN A 145 15.91 8.20 -9.85
CA ASN A 145 15.65 6.78 -9.97
C ASN A 145 15.62 6.38 -11.46
N PRO A 146 16.76 5.93 -12.02
CA PRO A 146 16.84 5.55 -13.42
C PRO A 146 15.99 4.33 -13.76
N TYR A 147 15.67 3.46 -12.78
CA TYR A 147 14.82 2.29 -13.01
C TYR A 147 13.42 2.68 -13.49
N ARG A 148 12.88 3.80 -13.00
CA ARG A 148 11.54 4.30 -13.42
C ARG A 148 11.47 4.73 -14.87
N LEU A 149 12.62 5.06 -15.45
CA LEU A 149 12.76 5.44 -16.86
C LEU A 149 13.10 4.24 -17.74
N GLY A 150 13.35 3.07 -17.12
CA GLY A 150 13.69 1.84 -17.81
C GLY A 150 12.50 1.23 -18.54
N GLU A 151 12.81 0.52 -19.62
CA GLU A 151 11.83 -0.25 -20.40
C GLU A 151 11.20 -1.37 -19.56
N GLU A 152 11.98 -1.99 -18.67
CA GLU A 152 11.51 -3.04 -17.76
C GLU A 152 10.38 -2.56 -16.86
N TYR A 153 10.58 -1.43 -16.16
CA TYR A 153 9.55 -0.83 -15.29
C TYR A 153 8.30 -0.45 -16.09
N THR A 154 8.50 0.18 -17.25
CA THR A 154 7.38 0.59 -18.12
C THR A 154 6.57 -0.61 -18.60
N THR A 155 7.24 -1.71 -18.95
CA THR A 155 6.59 -2.94 -19.39
C THR A 155 5.86 -3.64 -18.25
N LEU A 156 6.47 -3.70 -17.06
CA LEU A 156 5.85 -4.25 -15.86
C LEU A 156 4.57 -3.48 -15.51
N GLN A 157 4.65 -2.15 -15.43
CA GLN A 157 3.51 -1.29 -15.12
C GLN A 157 2.38 -1.45 -16.14
N LYS A 158 2.68 -1.48 -17.44
CA LYS A 158 1.67 -1.74 -18.49
C LYS A 158 0.96 -3.07 -18.25
N LYS A 159 1.71 -4.13 -17.96
CA LYS A 159 1.16 -5.46 -17.68
C LYS A 159 0.28 -5.46 -16.43
N GLU A 160 0.70 -4.80 -15.36
CA GLU A 160 -0.08 -4.68 -14.13
C GLU A 160 -1.39 -3.92 -14.38
N TRP A 161 -1.36 -2.84 -15.17
CA TRP A 161 -2.55 -2.10 -15.59
C TRP A 161 -3.50 -2.92 -16.45
N GLU A 162 -2.98 -3.74 -17.38
CA GLU A 162 -3.77 -4.68 -18.17
C GLU A 162 -4.47 -5.71 -17.28
N HIS A 163 -3.73 -6.30 -16.32
CA HIS A 163 -4.31 -7.22 -15.35
C HIS A 163 -5.37 -6.53 -14.48
N TYR A 164 -5.11 -5.34 -13.95
CA TYR A 164 -6.08 -4.58 -13.16
C TYR A 164 -7.35 -4.28 -13.96
N SER A 165 -7.21 -3.84 -15.21
CA SER A 165 -8.34 -3.56 -16.11
C SER A 165 -9.19 -4.81 -16.36
N GLU A 166 -8.54 -5.97 -16.53
CA GLU A 166 -9.23 -7.24 -16.70
C GLU A 166 -9.91 -7.70 -15.39
N ALA A 167 -9.27 -7.51 -14.24
CA ALA A 167 -9.84 -7.80 -12.93
C ALA A 167 -11.08 -6.94 -12.64
N LYS A 168 -11.05 -5.67 -13.07
CA LYS A 168 -12.20 -4.75 -13.02
C LYS A 168 -13.34 -5.25 -13.90
N ARG A 169 -13.04 -5.67 -15.14
CA ARG A 169 -14.04 -6.24 -16.06
C ARG A 169 -14.67 -7.51 -15.49
N ARG A 170 -13.86 -8.40 -14.90
CA ARG A 170 -14.35 -9.61 -14.23
C ARG A 170 -15.34 -9.26 -13.11
N HIS A 171 -14.97 -8.34 -12.21
CA HIS A 171 -15.85 -7.91 -11.12
C HIS A 171 -17.16 -7.30 -11.62
N PHE A 172 -17.07 -6.40 -12.60
CA PHE A 172 -18.26 -5.82 -13.23
C PHE A 172 -19.21 -6.90 -13.77
N ASN A 173 -18.65 -7.90 -14.48
CA ASN A 173 -19.43 -9.00 -15.03
C ASN A 173 -20.06 -9.90 -13.96
N LEU A 174 -19.41 -10.08 -12.80
CA LEU A 174 -19.98 -10.80 -11.66
C LEU A 174 -21.17 -10.04 -11.06
N SER A 175 -21.01 -8.73 -10.82
CA SER A 175 -22.13 -7.88 -10.33
C SER A 175 -23.31 -7.84 -11.31
N GLU A 176 -23.03 -7.87 -12.62
CA GLU A 176 -24.07 -7.98 -13.64
C GLU A 176 -24.80 -9.33 -13.62
N ILE A 177 -24.12 -10.44 -13.30
CA ILE A 177 -24.78 -11.73 -13.08
C ILE A 177 -25.71 -11.67 -11.88
N GLU A 178 -25.26 -11.14 -10.75
CA GLU A 178 -26.08 -10.99 -9.54
C GLU A 178 -27.34 -10.15 -9.82
N ASN A 179 -27.17 -9.05 -10.56
CA ASN A 179 -28.29 -8.22 -10.98
C ASN A 179 -29.27 -8.98 -11.89
N LEU A 180 -28.77 -9.75 -12.86
CA LEU A 180 -29.60 -10.57 -13.75
C LEU A 180 -30.36 -11.66 -12.98
N GLU A 181 -29.75 -12.27 -11.97
CA GLU A 181 -30.39 -13.26 -11.11
C GLU A 181 -31.54 -12.64 -10.34
N ARG A 182 -31.33 -11.48 -9.72
CA ARG A 182 -32.38 -10.72 -9.04
C ARG A 182 -33.53 -10.32 -9.99
N LEU A 183 -33.22 -9.89 -11.21
CA LEU A 183 -34.25 -9.57 -12.21
C LEU A 183 -35.06 -10.82 -12.61
N HIS A 184 -34.40 -11.97 -12.72
CA HIS A 184 -35.06 -13.23 -13.05
C HIS A 184 -35.97 -13.72 -11.93
N GLU A 185 -35.51 -13.67 -10.67
CA GLU A 185 -36.30 -13.99 -9.48
C GLU A 185 -37.56 -13.12 -9.39
N ASN A 186 -37.42 -11.83 -9.68
CA ASN A 186 -38.53 -10.88 -9.72
C ASN A 186 -39.40 -10.96 -10.99
N LYS A 187 -39.14 -11.92 -11.89
CA LYS A 187 -39.83 -12.09 -13.18
C LYS A 187 -39.82 -10.83 -14.05
N ALA A 188 -38.84 -9.95 -13.84
CA ALA A 188 -38.66 -8.69 -14.57
C ALA A 188 -37.89 -8.85 -15.89
N ILE A 189 -37.45 -10.06 -16.22
CA ILE A 189 -36.74 -10.41 -17.45
C ILE A 189 -37.25 -11.73 -18.02
N ASP A 190 -37.36 -11.80 -19.35
CA ASP A 190 -37.69 -13.02 -20.08
C ASP A 190 -36.60 -14.09 -19.92
N LEU A 191 -37.01 -15.35 -19.76
CA LEU A 191 -36.09 -16.49 -19.52
C LEU A 191 -35.05 -16.64 -20.63
N LYS A 192 -35.45 -16.49 -21.90
CA LYS A 192 -34.51 -16.62 -23.02
C LYS A 192 -33.47 -15.50 -22.99
N LYS A 193 -33.90 -14.26 -22.74
CA LYS A 193 -32.99 -13.11 -22.59
C LYS A 193 -32.02 -13.30 -21.42
N TYR A 194 -32.52 -13.75 -20.28
CA TYR A 194 -31.71 -14.08 -19.10
C TYR A 194 -30.62 -15.12 -19.43
N LEU A 195 -31.00 -16.27 -19.99
CA LEU A 195 -30.06 -17.36 -20.28
C LEU A 195 -28.99 -16.95 -21.29
N ILE A 196 -29.37 -16.21 -22.35
CA ILE A 196 -28.41 -15.74 -23.36
C ILE A 196 -27.39 -14.80 -22.73
N ARG A 197 -27.84 -13.80 -21.95
CA ARG A 197 -26.94 -12.83 -21.33
C ARG A 197 -26.06 -13.47 -20.26
N LYS A 198 -26.62 -14.33 -19.40
CA LYS A 198 -25.85 -15.05 -18.37
C LYS A 198 -24.76 -15.92 -18.99
N ARG A 199 -25.06 -16.63 -20.09
CA ARG A 199 -24.06 -17.42 -20.82
C ARG A 199 -22.94 -16.57 -21.41
N ALA A 200 -23.26 -15.39 -21.95
CA ALA A 200 -22.26 -14.48 -22.49
C ALA A 200 -21.31 -13.97 -21.38
N LEU A 201 -21.88 -13.49 -20.27
CA LEU A 201 -21.12 -13.02 -19.11
C LEU A 201 -20.22 -14.12 -18.52
N ASN A 202 -20.73 -15.34 -18.36
CA ASN A 202 -19.93 -16.48 -17.90
C ASN A 202 -18.74 -16.78 -18.81
N LYS A 203 -18.90 -16.62 -20.14
CA LYS A 203 -17.79 -16.82 -21.08
C LYS A 203 -16.73 -15.74 -20.92
N GLU A 204 -17.15 -14.48 -20.73
CA GLU A 204 -16.22 -13.38 -20.48
C GLU A 204 -15.48 -13.54 -19.16
N ILE A 205 -16.18 -13.93 -18.08
CA ILE A 205 -15.55 -14.22 -16.78
C ILE A 205 -14.53 -15.35 -16.89
N ALA A 206 -14.86 -16.43 -17.60
CA ALA A 206 -13.92 -17.54 -17.82
C ALA A 206 -12.67 -17.10 -18.59
N PHE A 207 -12.81 -16.17 -19.55
CA PHE A 207 -11.66 -15.54 -20.20
C PHE A 207 -10.83 -14.74 -19.20
N SER A 208 -11.46 -13.87 -18.41
CA SER A 208 -10.77 -13.07 -17.39
C SER A 208 -10.00 -13.95 -16.40
N ASP A 209 -10.61 -15.02 -15.90
CA ASP A 209 -9.97 -15.94 -14.96
C ASP A 209 -8.77 -16.64 -15.60
N SER A 210 -8.84 -17.01 -16.89
CA SER A 210 -7.69 -17.57 -17.60
C SER A 210 -6.58 -16.53 -17.82
N PHE A 211 -6.93 -15.27 -18.09
CA PHE A 211 -5.97 -14.20 -18.36
C PHE A 211 -5.23 -13.78 -17.09
N LEU A 212 -5.94 -13.70 -15.97
CA LEU A 212 -5.40 -13.28 -14.67
C LEU A 212 -4.61 -14.37 -13.95
N LYS A 213 -4.57 -15.59 -14.50
CA LYS A 213 -3.94 -16.73 -13.84
C LYS A 213 -2.47 -16.46 -13.52
N GLY A 214 -2.08 -16.66 -12.25
CA GLY A 214 -0.72 -16.42 -11.77
C GLY A 214 -0.35 -14.94 -11.59
N SER A 215 -1.32 -14.03 -11.71
CA SER A 215 -1.15 -12.63 -11.29
C SER A 215 -1.62 -12.43 -9.84
N ILE A 216 -1.32 -11.27 -9.25
CA ILE A 216 -1.86 -10.87 -7.94
C ILE A 216 -3.40 -10.81 -7.91
N TRP A 217 -4.04 -10.74 -9.09
CA TRP A 217 -5.50 -10.68 -9.27
C TRP A 217 -6.14 -12.04 -9.52
N ASP A 218 -5.36 -13.11 -9.52
CA ASP A 218 -5.89 -14.48 -9.58
C ASP A 218 -6.75 -14.78 -8.34
N ARG A 219 -7.81 -15.59 -8.50
CA ARG A 219 -8.72 -15.93 -7.39
C ARG A 219 -8.05 -16.77 -6.32
N THR A 220 -6.99 -17.49 -6.66
CA THR A 220 -6.21 -18.30 -5.72
C THR A 220 -5.23 -17.49 -4.87
N SER A 221 -5.05 -16.20 -5.15
CA SER A 221 -4.15 -15.32 -4.41
C SER A 221 -4.76 -14.78 -3.10
N TYR A 222 -6.04 -15.05 -2.85
CA TYR A 222 -6.80 -14.61 -1.67
C TYR A 222 -7.22 -15.78 -0.75
N LEU A 223 -6.57 -16.94 -0.88
CA LEU A 223 -6.68 -18.12 0.01
C LEU A 223 -5.32 -18.48 0.58
#